data_AF-A0A945MFJ7-F1
#
_entry.id   AF-A0A945MFJ7-F1
#
_cell.length_a   1.000
_cell.length_b   1.000
_cell.length_c   1.000
_cell.angle_alpha   90.00
_cell.angle_beta   90.00
_cell.angle_gamma   90.00
#
_symmetry.space_group_name_H-M   'P 1'
#
loop_
_entity.id
_entity.type
_entity.pdbx_description
1 polymer ?
#
loop_
_entity_poly.entity_id
_entity_poly.type
_entity_poly.pdbx_seq_one_letter_code
_entity_poly.pdbx_strand_id
1 'polypeptide(L)'
;VVLCPNWNDGEFLEQTIKDIHQYAPMARSMSIVPAGLTKHRDGLPYIAPVTVDYAKDFVPFAESLAKKYRLADERRFVFLSDEWFLMTNKTLPTTEYYEDSDLSENGVGQVPYFWENWQKEISLLPKKIDNPKRVTVCTGTLISDWFKCNWIPTVEKIGNLEVNHLIILNDFYGSEEVTVSGLLVGRDIINQLKGKDLGDMVIFSDRILSETGTVTLDDMSLEKISKEVGTPVVVTDDTSQSFFNLLK
;
A
#
# COMPACT_ATOMS: atom_id res chain seq x y z
N VAL A 1 7.85 -11.22 -9.76
CA VAL A 1 9.32 -11.09 -9.67
C VAL A 1 9.63 -10.05 -8.62
N VAL A 2 10.41 -10.42 -7.60
CA VAL A 2 11.01 -9.45 -6.68
C VAL A 2 12.31 -8.95 -7.31
N LEU A 3 12.39 -7.65 -7.57
CA LEU A 3 13.53 -7.02 -8.23
C LEU A 3 14.59 -6.63 -7.19
N CYS A 4 15.79 -7.20 -7.35
CA CYS A 4 16.98 -6.90 -6.59
C CYS A 4 17.98 -6.19 -7.52
N PRO A 5 18.22 -4.88 -7.35
CA PRO A 5 19.17 -4.13 -8.16
C PRO A 5 20.55 -4.80 -8.22
N ASN A 6 21.13 -4.85 -9.43
CA ASN A 6 22.39 -5.51 -9.77
C ASN A 6 22.42 -7.05 -9.66
N TRP A 7 21.32 -7.69 -9.26
CA TRP A 7 21.25 -9.16 -9.14
C TRP A 7 20.40 -9.78 -10.25
N ASN A 8 19.21 -9.21 -10.49
CA ASN A 8 18.25 -9.76 -11.44
C ASN A 8 17.51 -8.68 -12.25
N ASP A 9 18.12 -7.50 -12.39
CA ASP A 9 17.63 -6.40 -13.22
C ASP A 9 18.23 -6.43 -14.64
N GLY A 10 17.91 -5.41 -15.45
CA GLY A 10 18.43 -5.27 -16.81
C GLY A 10 18.16 -6.50 -17.70
N GLU A 11 19.23 -7.03 -18.29
CA GLU A 11 19.15 -8.19 -19.20
C GLU A 11 18.64 -9.46 -18.52
N PHE A 12 18.91 -9.64 -17.22
CA PHE A 12 18.43 -10.81 -16.47
C PHE A 12 16.93 -10.75 -16.23
N LEU A 13 16.40 -9.56 -15.96
CA LEU A 13 14.95 -9.35 -15.86
C LEU A 13 14.27 -9.63 -17.21
N GLU A 14 14.81 -9.09 -18.30
CA GLU A 14 14.26 -9.31 -19.64
C GLU A 14 14.28 -10.80 -20.02
N GLN A 15 15.38 -11.49 -19.75
CA GLN A 15 15.49 -12.93 -19.98
C GLN A 15 14.46 -13.70 -19.13
N THR A 16 14.27 -13.34 -17.87
CA THR A 16 13.23 -13.92 -17.01
C THR A 16 11.82 -13.72 -17.58
N ILE A 17 11.51 -12.49 -18.04
CA ILE A 17 10.22 -12.19 -18.67
C ILE A 17 10.02 -13.04 -19.92
N LYS A 18 11.02 -13.08 -20.80
CA LYS A 18 10.99 -13.87 -22.04
C LYS A 18 10.74 -15.36 -21.77
N ASP A 19 11.45 -15.92 -20.79
CA ASP A 19 11.38 -17.34 -20.46
C ASP A 19 10.04 -17.71 -19.82
N ILE A 20 9.41 -16.82 -19.06
CA ILE A 20 8.08 -17.10 -18.51
C ILE A 20 6.99 -16.83 -19.56
N HIS A 21 7.17 -15.80 -20.39
CA HIS A 21 6.23 -15.43 -21.46
C HIS A 21 6.05 -16.54 -22.51
N GLN A 22 7.04 -17.41 -22.72
CA GLN A 22 6.91 -18.58 -23.61
C GLN A 22 5.79 -19.55 -23.21
N TYR A 23 5.35 -19.51 -21.94
CA TYR A 23 4.25 -20.31 -21.42
C TYR A 23 2.88 -19.61 -21.53
N ALA A 24 2.81 -18.44 -22.14
CA ALA A 24 1.53 -17.79 -22.42
C ALA A 24 0.65 -18.68 -23.34
N PRO A 25 -0.67 -18.76 -23.11
CA PRO A 25 -1.45 -17.98 -22.14
C PRO A 25 -1.59 -18.66 -20.75
N MET A 26 -0.90 -19.78 -20.48
CA MET A 26 -0.96 -20.43 -19.17
C MET A 26 -0.27 -19.58 -18.10
N ALA A 27 0.86 -18.96 -18.43
CA ALA A 27 1.37 -17.82 -17.69
C ALA A 27 0.52 -16.59 -18.05
N ARG A 28 -0.31 -16.12 -17.10
CA ARG A 28 -1.27 -15.03 -17.32
C ARG A 28 -0.66 -13.64 -17.19
N SER A 29 0.25 -13.47 -16.25
CA SER A 29 0.85 -12.19 -15.93
C SER A 29 2.15 -12.38 -15.14
N MET A 30 2.90 -11.30 -15.02
CA MET A 30 4.09 -11.18 -14.20
C MET A 30 4.10 -9.80 -13.55
N SER A 31 3.96 -9.76 -12.23
CA SER A 31 4.22 -8.55 -11.45
C SER A 31 5.72 -8.36 -11.22
N ILE A 32 6.18 -7.13 -11.19
CA ILE A 32 7.52 -6.75 -10.75
C ILE A 32 7.36 -5.83 -9.55
N VAL A 33 7.88 -6.27 -8.41
CA VAL A 33 7.83 -5.57 -7.13
C VAL A 33 9.26 -5.29 -6.66
N PRO A 34 9.54 -4.15 -6.02
CA PRO A 34 10.87 -3.89 -5.49
C PRO A 34 11.18 -4.84 -4.32
N ALA A 35 12.45 -5.17 -4.12
CA ALA A 35 12.86 -5.92 -2.94
C ALA A 35 12.63 -5.08 -1.66
N GLY A 36 11.69 -5.51 -0.83
CA GLY A 36 11.51 -4.99 0.52
C GLY A 36 12.63 -5.50 1.44
N LEU A 37 13.59 -4.64 1.73
CA LEU A 37 14.67 -4.96 2.66
C LEU A 37 14.29 -4.48 4.05
N THR A 38 14.53 -5.29 5.07
CA THR A 38 14.43 -4.84 6.46
C THR A 38 15.81 -4.44 6.98
N LYS A 39 15.89 -3.78 8.13
CA LYS A 39 17.12 -3.51 8.86
C LYS A 39 17.74 -4.78 9.48
N HIS A 40 17.02 -5.89 9.51
CA HIS A 40 17.48 -7.16 10.08
C HIS A 40 18.21 -8.00 9.03
N ARG A 41 19.47 -7.65 8.74
CA ARG A 41 20.26 -8.29 7.67
C ARG A 41 21.65 -8.77 8.08
N ASP A 42 21.92 -8.85 9.38
CA ASP A 42 23.20 -9.34 9.89
C ASP A 42 23.48 -10.76 9.39
N GLY A 43 24.62 -10.93 8.72
CA GLY A 43 25.05 -12.22 8.14
C GLY A 43 24.38 -12.58 6.81
N LEU A 44 23.56 -11.71 6.21
CA LEU A 44 22.96 -11.93 4.89
C LEU A 44 23.79 -11.27 3.76
N PRO A 45 23.70 -11.78 2.51
CA PRO A 45 24.30 -11.12 1.36
C PRO A 45 23.81 -9.67 1.19
N TYR A 46 24.70 -8.82 0.67
CA TYR A 46 24.33 -7.46 0.33
C TYR A 46 23.37 -7.44 -0.87
N ILE A 47 22.22 -6.81 -0.71
CA ILE A 47 21.27 -6.49 -1.77
C ILE A 47 21.16 -4.98 -1.78
N ALA A 48 21.40 -4.35 -2.94
CA ALA A 48 21.26 -2.91 -3.06
C ALA A 48 19.78 -2.52 -2.88
N PRO A 49 19.47 -1.49 -2.08
CA PRO A 49 18.09 -1.02 -1.92
C PRO A 49 17.59 -0.39 -3.22
N VAL A 50 16.27 -0.47 -3.43
CA VAL A 50 15.62 0.28 -4.52
C VAL A 50 15.51 1.73 -4.09
N THR A 51 16.34 2.59 -4.68
CA THR A 51 16.28 4.04 -4.43
C THR A 51 15.29 4.73 -5.36
N VAL A 52 14.88 5.94 -5.00
CA VAL A 52 14.03 6.78 -5.87
C VAL A 52 14.66 7.00 -7.24
N ASP A 53 15.98 7.23 -7.30
CA ASP A 53 16.68 7.46 -8.58
C ASP A 53 16.77 6.18 -9.41
N TYR A 54 17.03 5.03 -8.77
CA TYR A 54 16.94 3.74 -9.45
C TYR A 54 15.53 3.50 -10.03
N ALA A 55 14.48 3.75 -9.24
CA ALA A 55 13.11 3.59 -9.68
C ALA A 55 12.73 4.52 -10.85
N LYS A 56 13.27 5.75 -10.89
CA LYS A 56 13.04 6.68 -12.01
C LYS A 56 13.57 6.14 -13.33
N ASP A 57 14.72 5.46 -13.31
CA ASP A 57 15.35 4.86 -14.49
C ASP A 57 14.72 3.49 -14.82
N PHE A 58 14.37 2.72 -13.80
CA PHE A 58 13.80 1.38 -13.93
C PHE A 58 12.39 1.39 -14.51
N VAL A 59 11.50 2.29 -14.06
CA VAL A 59 10.09 2.32 -14.50
C VAL A 59 9.95 2.44 -16.03
N PRO A 60 10.63 3.39 -16.72
CA PRO A 60 10.61 3.44 -18.19
C PRO A 60 11.14 2.18 -18.87
N PHE A 61 12.20 1.57 -18.33
CA PHE A 61 12.73 0.31 -18.84
C PHE A 61 11.70 -0.82 -18.72
N ALA A 62 11.10 -1.00 -17.55
CA ALA A 62 10.06 -2.01 -17.34
C ALA A 62 8.81 -1.77 -18.20
N GLU A 63 8.41 -0.51 -18.42
CA GLU A 63 7.33 -0.18 -19.35
C GLU A 63 7.67 -0.53 -20.80
N SER A 64 8.94 -0.44 -21.20
CA SER A 64 9.37 -0.90 -22.52
C SER A 64 9.25 -2.42 -22.66
N LEU A 65 9.57 -3.18 -21.60
CA LEU A 65 9.38 -4.62 -21.55
C LEU A 65 7.90 -4.99 -21.58
N ALA A 66 7.05 -4.28 -20.84
CA ALA A 66 5.61 -4.52 -20.86
C ALA A 66 4.95 -4.24 -22.22
N LYS A 67 5.52 -3.33 -23.02
CA LYS A 67 5.12 -3.13 -24.43
C LYS A 67 5.62 -4.25 -25.34
N LYS A 68 6.82 -4.76 -25.09
CA LYS A 68 7.45 -5.83 -25.87
C LYS A 68 6.80 -7.20 -25.66
N TYR A 69 6.44 -7.52 -24.42
CA TYR A 69 5.89 -8.81 -24.03
C TYR A 69 4.38 -8.66 -23.75
N ARG A 70 3.57 -8.84 -24.80
CA ARG A 70 2.11 -8.83 -24.74
C ARG A 70 1.55 -10.24 -24.94
N LEU A 71 0.37 -10.51 -24.39
CA LEU A 71 -0.37 -11.73 -24.70
C LEU A 71 -0.87 -11.68 -26.15
N ALA A 72 -1.29 -12.84 -26.69
CA ALA A 72 -1.77 -12.94 -28.08
C ALA A 72 -3.03 -12.10 -28.37
N ASP A 73 -3.74 -11.69 -27.33
CA ASP A 73 -4.91 -10.79 -27.37
C ASP A 73 -4.56 -9.35 -26.99
N GLU A 74 -3.28 -8.97 -27.07
CA GLU A 74 -2.72 -7.63 -26.78
C GLU A 74 -2.82 -7.18 -25.32
N ARG A 75 -3.35 -8.02 -24.42
CA ARG A 75 -3.35 -7.77 -22.98
C ARG A 75 -1.94 -7.70 -22.42
N ARG A 76 -1.79 -6.89 -21.37
CA ARG A 76 -0.52 -6.70 -20.66
C ARG A 76 -0.12 -7.98 -19.96
N PHE A 77 1.15 -8.36 -20.11
CA PHE A 77 1.73 -9.47 -19.36
C PHE A 77 2.54 -8.98 -18.15
N VAL A 78 3.26 -7.86 -18.28
CA VAL A 78 4.15 -7.33 -17.23
C VAL A 78 3.52 -6.13 -16.52
N PHE A 79 3.40 -6.22 -15.19
CA PHE A 79 2.80 -5.20 -14.33
C PHE A 79 3.79 -4.72 -13.27
N LEU A 80 3.84 -3.42 -13.02
CA LEU A 80 4.58 -2.85 -11.89
C LEU A 80 3.65 -2.72 -10.67
N SER A 81 4.17 -2.95 -9.46
CA SER A 81 3.44 -2.59 -8.23
C SER A 81 3.30 -1.08 -8.07
N ASP A 82 2.35 -0.67 -7.24
CA ASP A 82 2.04 0.73 -6.95
C ASP A 82 3.22 1.46 -6.30
N GLU A 83 4.05 0.72 -5.56
CA GLU A 83 5.24 1.22 -4.87
C GLU A 83 6.21 1.92 -5.82
N TRP A 84 6.41 1.41 -7.04
CA TRP A 84 7.26 2.06 -8.04
C TRP A 84 6.80 3.48 -8.40
N PHE A 85 5.50 3.72 -8.42
CA PHE A 85 4.90 5.00 -8.75
C PHE A 85 4.87 5.93 -7.54
N LEU A 86 4.44 5.40 -6.39
CA LEU A 86 4.41 6.12 -5.11
C LEU A 86 5.79 6.64 -4.72
N MET A 87 6.82 5.80 -4.76
CA MET A 87 8.17 6.21 -4.36
C MET A 87 8.81 7.24 -5.29
N THR A 88 8.38 7.30 -6.55
CA THR A 88 8.90 8.26 -7.54
C THR A 88 8.07 9.54 -7.61
N ASN A 89 7.03 9.68 -6.76
CA ASN A 89 6.02 10.74 -6.85
C ASN A 89 5.43 10.88 -8.26
N LYS A 90 5.40 9.80 -9.03
CA LYS A 90 4.73 9.76 -10.33
C LYS A 90 3.23 9.55 -10.10
N THR A 91 2.44 10.05 -11.04
CA THR A 91 1.01 9.76 -11.06
C THR A 91 0.81 8.25 -11.10
N LEU A 92 0.03 7.73 -10.15
CA LEU A 92 -0.38 6.33 -10.17
C LEU A 92 -1.16 6.02 -11.45
N PRO A 93 -0.96 4.86 -12.08
CA PRO A 93 -1.78 4.44 -13.21
C PRO A 93 -3.26 4.29 -12.80
N THR A 94 -4.17 4.39 -13.77
CA THR A 94 -5.58 4.02 -13.57
C THR A 94 -5.73 2.51 -13.50
N THR A 95 -6.89 2.02 -13.10
CA THR A 95 -7.22 0.59 -13.09
C THR A 95 -7.14 -0.07 -14.47
N GLU A 96 -7.31 0.70 -15.56
CA GLU A 96 -7.07 0.23 -16.93
C GLU A 96 -5.64 -0.29 -17.16
N TYR A 97 -4.64 0.26 -16.46
CA TYR A 97 -3.26 -0.24 -16.52
C TYR A 97 -3.14 -1.66 -15.99
N TYR A 98 -3.92 -1.98 -14.96
CA TYR A 98 -3.91 -3.25 -14.24
C TYR A 98 -4.91 -4.26 -14.81
N GLU A 99 -5.75 -3.85 -15.77
CA GLU A 99 -6.75 -4.69 -16.43
C GLU A 99 -7.61 -5.45 -15.39
N ASP A 100 -7.99 -6.70 -15.66
CA ASP A 100 -8.68 -7.57 -14.70
C ASP A 100 -7.69 -8.47 -13.94
N SER A 101 -6.47 -7.99 -13.69
CA SER A 101 -5.45 -8.79 -13.02
C SER A 101 -5.72 -8.86 -11.52
N ASP A 102 -6.02 -10.06 -11.02
CA ASP A 102 -6.14 -10.32 -9.58
C ASP A 102 -4.74 -10.42 -8.94
N LEU A 103 -4.08 -9.26 -8.83
CA LEU A 103 -2.71 -9.12 -8.34
C LEU A 103 -2.63 -8.22 -7.10
N SER A 104 -3.77 -7.91 -6.49
CA SER A 104 -3.87 -7.00 -5.36
C SER A 104 -3.00 -7.46 -4.18
N GLU A 105 -2.89 -8.77 -3.93
CA GLU A 105 -2.01 -9.36 -2.90
C GLU A 105 -0.53 -9.01 -3.08
N ASN A 106 -0.10 -8.74 -4.32
CA ASN A 106 1.28 -8.37 -4.66
C ASN A 106 1.55 -6.87 -4.62
N GLY A 107 0.64 -6.05 -4.08
CA GLY A 107 0.79 -4.58 -4.10
C GLY A 107 0.59 -3.96 -5.48
N VAL A 108 -0.10 -4.66 -6.38
CA VAL A 108 -0.32 -4.26 -7.77
C VAL A 108 -1.78 -3.79 -7.92
N GLY A 109 -1.98 -2.51 -8.18
CA GLY A 109 -3.29 -1.90 -8.40
C GLY A 109 -4.06 -1.58 -7.11
N GLN A 110 -3.51 -1.82 -5.93
CA GLN A 110 -4.17 -1.59 -4.64
C GLN A 110 -4.72 -0.16 -4.52
N VAL A 111 -3.88 0.86 -4.72
CA VAL A 111 -4.27 2.27 -4.58
C VAL A 111 -5.20 2.73 -5.71
N PRO A 112 -4.96 2.38 -6.99
CA PRO A 112 -5.90 2.67 -8.08
C PRO A 112 -7.28 2.05 -7.89
N TYR A 113 -7.38 0.77 -7.52
CA TYR A 113 -8.67 0.12 -7.28
C TYR A 113 -9.38 0.71 -6.06
N PHE A 114 -8.65 0.93 -4.95
CA PHE A 114 -9.17 1.65 -3.78
C PHE A 114 -9.77 2.98 -4.20
N TRP A 115 -9.02 3.78 -4.95
CA TRP A 115 -9.44 5.13 -5.31
C TRP A 115 -10.62 5.15 -6.27
N GLU A 116 -10.63 4.28 -7.29
CA GLU A 116 -11.74 4.22 -8.23
C GLU A 116 -13.04 3.78 -7.53
N ASN A 117 -12.97 2.81 -6.61
CA ASN A 117 -14.13 2.39 -5.81
C ASN A 117 -14.66 3.54 -4.94
N TRP A 118 -13.77 4.25 -4.25
CA TRP A 118 -14.14 5.44 -3.50
C TRP A 118 -14.74 6.54 -4.38
N GLN A 119 -14.20 6.77 -5.57
CA GLN A 119 -14.72 7.76 -6.51
C GLN A 119 -16.09 7.39 -7.08
N LYS A 120 -16.37 6.10 -7.33
CA LYS A 120 -17.70 5.63 -7.74
C LYS A 120 -18.74 5.87 -6.64
N GLU A 121 -18.34 5.68 -5.40
CA GLU A 121 -19.22 5.79 -4.22
C GLU A 121 -19.31 7.22 -3.67
N ILE A 122 -18.41 8.13 -4.08
CA ILE A 122 -18.29 9.49 -3.53
C ILE A 122 -19.61 10.28 -3.55
N SER A 123 -20.41 10.08 -4.59
CA SER A 123 -21.71 10.77 -4.77
C SER A 123 -22.81 10.22 -3.86
N LEU A 124 -22.63 8.99 -3.37
CA LEU A 124 -23.52 8.27 -2.47
C LEU A 124 -23.10 8.46 -1.00
N LEU A 125 -21.90 8.99 -0.75
CA LEU A 125 -21.42 9.25 0.60
C LEU A 125 -22.33 10.22 1.36
N PRO A 126 -22.47 10.04 2.68
CA PRO A 126 -23.22 10.98 3.49
C PRO A 126 -22.54 12.36 3.42
N LYS A 127 -23.34 13.41 3.24
CA LYS A 127 -22.84 14.80 3.29
C LYS A 127 -22.43 15.23 4.69
N LYS A 128 -22.91 14.50 5.71
CA LYS A 128 -22.71 14.77 7.13
C LYS A 128 -22.95 13.50 7.93
N ILE A 129 -22.19 13.27 9.00
CA ILE A 129 -22.47 12.21 9.98
C ILE A 129 -23.29 12.77 11.16
N ASP A 130 -24.18 11.96 11.74
CA ASP A 130 -25.14 12.43 12.75
C ASP A 130 -24.44 12.97 14.01
N ASN A 131 -23.52 12.18 14.55
CA ASN A 131 -22.72 12.53 15.72
C ASN A 131 -21.36 13.09 15.26
N PRO A 132 -20.96 14.29 15.71
CA PRO A 132 -19.61 14.78 15.49
C PRO A 132 -18.56 13.77 15.94
N LYS A 133 -17.64 13.39 15.05
CA LYS A 133 -16.49 12.53 15.38
C LYS A 133 -15.21 13.18 14.89
N ARG A 134 -14.17 13.08 15.70
CA ARG A 134 -12.78 13.35 15.34
C ARG A 134 -12.02 12.04 15.33
N VAL A 135 -11.54 11.61 14.18
CA VAL A 135 -10.84 10.32 14.03
C VAL A 135 -9.43 10.55 13.52
N THR A 136 -8.52 9.61 13.80
CA THR A 136 -7.15 9.65 13.28
C THR A 136 -6.90 8.47 12.36
N VAL A 137 -6.67 8.73 11.07
CA VAL A 137 -6.28 7.72 10.09
C VAL A 137 -4.77 7.61 10.07
N CYS A 138 -4.26 6.39 10.20
CA CYS A 138 -2.82 6.13 10.22
C CYS A 138 -2.39 5.30 8.99
N THR A 139 -1.26 5.68 8.41
CA THR A 139 -0.65 4.96 7.27
C THR A 139 0.85 4.77 7.47
N GLY A 140 1.47 3.90 6.67
CA GLY A 140 2.92 3.96 6.44
C GLY A 140 3.32 5.21 5.65
N THR A 141 4.62 5.47 5.58
CA THR A 141 5.18 6.67 4.93
C THR A 141 4.93 6.68 3.41
N LEU A 142 4.99 5.52 2.74
CA LEU A 142 4.95 5.44 1.27
C LEU A 142 3.70 6.07 0.65
N ILE A 143 2.53 5.81 1.26
CA ILE A 143 1.23 6.23 0.72
C ILE A 143 0.76 7.57 1.30
N SER A 144 1.47 8.11 2.29
CA SER A 144 1.07 9.29 3.08
C SER A 144 0.72 10.48 2.20
N ASP A 145 1.60 10.85 1.28
CA ASP A 145 1.42 12.06 0.46
C ASP A 145 0.27 11.88 -0.52
N TRP A 146 0.07 10.67 -1.04
CA TRP A 146 -1.09 10.36 -1.85
C TRP A 146 -2.40 10.52 -1.06
N PHE A 147 -2.47 10.04 0.18
CA PHE A 147 -3.65 10.22 1.04
C PHE A 147 -3.94 11.70 1.29
N LYS A 148 -2.91 12.49 1.62
CA LYS A 148 -3.02 13.93 1.86
C LYS A 148 -3.54 14.70 0.64
N CYS A 149 -3.08 14.34 -0.55
CA CYS A 149 -3.47 15.05 -1.77
C CYS A 149 -4.81 14.61 -2.35
N ASN A 150 -5.26 13.37 -2.11
CA ASN A 150 -6.41 12.79 -2.80
C ASN A 150 -7.56 12.43 -1.86
N TRP A 151 -7.28 11.58 -0.87
CA TRP A 151 -8.32 11.00 -0.02
C TRP A 151 -8.81 11.94 1.08
N ILE A 152 -7.89 12.60 1.81
CA ILE A 152 -8.24 13.53 2.90
C ILE A 152 -9.16 14.67 2.41
N PRO A 153 -8.85 15.39 1.31
CA PRO A 153 -9.73 16.47 0.82
C PRO A 153 -11.12 15.98 0.38
N THR A 154 -11.27 14.68 0.16
CA THR A 154 -12.57 14.06 -0.15
C THR A 154 -13.40 13.85 1.11
N VAL A 155 -12.80 13.29 2.17
CA VAL A 155 -13.52 13.02 3.42
C VAL A 155 -13.76 14.28 4.28
N GLU A 156 -12.89 15.29 4.20
CA GLU A 156 -13.07 16.57 4.90
C GLU A 156 -14.32 17.36 4.44
N LYS A 157 -14.89 17.03 3.27
CA LYS A 157 -16.14 17.62 2.80
C LYS A 157 -17.37 17.14 3.59
N ILE A 158 -17.21 16.09 4.41
CA ILE A 158 -18.28 15.49 5.17
C ILE A 158 -18.44 16.27 6.48
N GLY A 159 -19.60 16.90 6.64
CA GLY A 159 -19.90 17.64 7.86
C GLY A 159 -19.86 16.74 9.10
N ASN A 160 -19.55 17.33 10.25
CA ASN A 160 -19.40 16.63 11.54
C ASN A 160 -18.25 15.59 11.59
N LEU A 161 -17.41 15.48 10.57
CA LEU A 161 -16.27 14.58 10.58
C LEU A 161 -14.97 15.39 10.51
N GLU A 162 -14.13 15.26 11.53
CA GLU A 162 -12.75 15.74 11.53
C GLU A 162 -11.82 14.53 11.36
N VAL A 163 -10.95 14.55 10.35
CA VAL A 163 -10.02 13.46 10.07
C VAL A 163 -8.59 13.96 10.21
N ASN A 164 -7.90 13.49 11.24
CA ASN A 164 -6.46 13.64 11.36
C ASN A 164 -5.75 12.55 10.56
N HIS A 165 -4.57 12.87 10.01
CA HIS A 165 -3.71 11.88 9.37
C HIS A 165 -2.34 11.86 10.03
N LEU A 166 -1.91 10.66 10.45
CA LEU A 166 -0.59 10.42 11.01
C LEU A 166 0.13 9.33 10.23
N ILE A 167 1.45 9.47 10.13
CA ILE A 167 2.31 8.39 9.65
C ILE A 167 2.82 7.58 10.83
N ILE A 168 2.97 6.28 10.64
CA ILE A 168 3.69 5.39 11.56
C ILE A 168 4.99 4.97 10.87
N LEU A 169 6.12 5.27 11.51
CA LEU A 169 7.43 4.79 11.08
C LEU A 169 7.61 3.33 11.50
N ASN A 170 8.17 2.50 10.63
CA ASN A 170 8.42 1.10 10.94
C ASN A 170 9.78 0.94 11.64
N ASP A 171 9.88 1.36 12.90
CA ASP A 171 11.11 1.21 13.67
C ASP A 171 11.49 -0.26 13.86
N PHE A 172 10.54 -1.20 13.82
CA PHE A 172 10.81 -2.62 13.95
C PHE A 172 11.53 -3.19 12.74
N TYR A 173 11.04 -2.97 11.51
CA TYR A 173 11.67 -3.48 10.30
C TYR A 173 12.62 -2.49 9.61
N GLY A 174 12.67 -1.23 10.00
CA GLY A 174 13.48 -0.18 9.36
C GLY A 174 12.61 0.99 8.88
N SER A 175 12.82 2.18 9.44
CA SER A 175 11.96 3.34 9.24
C SER A 175 12.04 3.91 7.82
N GLU A 176 13.18 3.73 7.16
CA GLU A 176 13.42 4.17 5.78
C GLU A 176 13.29 3.00 4.78
N GLU A 177 13.51 1.77 5.23
CA GLU A 177 13.54 0.59 4.38
C GLU A 177 12.15 -0.06 4.22
N VAL A 178 11.29 0.00 5.25
CA VAL A 178 9.94 -0.57 5.21
C VAL A 178 8.90 0.51 5.44
N THR A 179 8.40 1.06 4.34
CA THR A 179 7.51 2.25 4.36
C THR A 179 6.04 1.97 4.07
N VAL A 180 5.68 0.72 3.76
CA VAL A 180 4.30 0.31 3.44
C VAL A 180 3.45 0.13 4.70
N SER A 181 2.15 0.42 4.62
CA SER A 181 1.22 0.27 5.75
C SER A 181 1.07 -1.20 6.19
N GLY A 182 1.06 -2.15 5.25
CA GLY A 182 0.80 -3.57 5.55
C GLY A 182 1.90 -4.29 6.35
N LEU A 183 3.03 -3.63 6.59
CA LEU A 183 4.12 -4.18 7.39
C LEU A 183 4.33 -3.44 8.72
N LEU A 184 3.42 -2.52 9.06
CA LEU A 184 3.43 -1.86 10.37
C LEU A 184 3.15 -2.87 11.49
N VAL A 185 3.82 -2.68 12.63
CA VAL A 185 3.70 -3.58 13.78
C VAL A 185 3.09 -2.87 14.98
N GLY A 186 2.48 -3.63 15.88
CA GLY A 186 1.74 -3.12 17.03
C GLY A 186 2.62 -2.29 17.98
N ARG A 187 3.86 -2.71 18.21
CA ARG A 187 4.81 -1.95 19.05
C ARG A 187 5.07 -0.54 18.52
N ASP A 188 5.27 -0.39 17.22
CA ASP A 188 5.57 0.90 16.59
C ASP A 188 4.35 1.81 16.64
N ILE A 189 3.16 1.25 16.37
CA ILE A 189 1.87 1.91 16.53
C ILE A 189 1.72 2.45 17.97
N ILE A 190 1.92 1.60 18.97
CA ILE A 190 1.79 1.99 20.39
C ILE A 190 2.77 3.11 20.73
N ASN A 191 4.05 2.93 20.41
CA ASN A 191 5.10 3.88 20.79
C ASN A 191 4.89 5.27 20.17
N GLN A 192 4.34 5.33 18.96
CA GLN A 192 4.16 6.59 18.24
C GLN A 192 2.81 7.26 18.50
N LEU A 193 1.81 6.54 19.00
CA LEU A 193 0.47 7.08 19.26
C LEU A 193 0.20 7.36 20.74
N LYS A 194 0.86 6.64 21.67
CA LYS A 194 0.62 6.79 23.11
C LYS A 194 0.86 8.23 23.59
N GLY A 195 -0.14 8.78 24.30
CA GLY A 195 -0.08 10.13 24.87
C GLY A 195 -0.42 11.26 23.89
N LYS A 196 -0.84 10.96 22.66
CA LYS A 196 -1.34 11.95 21.69
C LYS A 196 -2.86 12.15 21.82
N ASP A 197 -3.34 13.31 21.40
CA ASP A 197 -4.77 13.53 21.18
C ASP A 197 -5.16 12.95 19.81
N LEU A 198 -5.84 11.81 19.84
CA LEU A 198 -6.19 11.01 18.65
C LEU A 198 -7.69 11.12 18.29
N GLY A 199 -8.47 11.85 19.09
CA GLY A 199 -9.92 11.88 18.98
C GLY A 199 -10.59 10.60 19.45
N ASP A 200 -11.71 10.25 18.80
CA ASP A 200 -12.62 9.18 19.18
C ASP A 200 -12.10 7.78 18.82
N MET A 201 -11.31 7.66 17.75
CA MET A 201 -10.70 6.39 17.32
C MET A 201 -9.51 6.61 16.37
N VAL A 202 -8.64 5.60 16.32
CA VAL A 202 -7.58 5.47 15.34
C VAL A 202 -7.98 4.39 14.33
N ILE A 203 -7.88 4.71 13.04
CA ILE A 203 -8.27 3.83 11.95
C ILE A 203 -7.03 3.48 11.11
N PHE A 204 -6.82 2.18 10.90
CA PHE A 204 -5.85 1.64 9.96
C PHE A 204 -6.58 0.85 8.85
N SER A 205 -5.88 0.57 7.75
CA SER A 205 -6.27 -0.52 6.86
C SER A 205 -6.12 -1.85 7.59
N ASP A 206 -7.03 -2.80 7.36
CA ASP A 206 -6.96 -4.18 7.85
C ASP A 206 -5.68 -4.92 7.46
N ARG A 207 -4.98 -4.44 6.43
CA ARG A 207 -3.68 -4.93 5.96
C ARG A 207 -2.57 -4.85 7.02
N ILE A 208 -2.76 -4.14 8.14
CA ILE A 208 -1.81 -4.19 9.28
C ILE A 208 -1.88 -5.52 10.05
N LEU A 209 -2.91 -6.33 9.80
CA LEU A 209 -3.14 -7.60 10.45
C LEU A 209 -2.52 -8.74 9.62
N SER A 210 -2.21 -9.83 10.30
CA SER A 210 -1.78 -11.09 9.70
C SER A 210 -2.86 -11.66 8.78
N GLU A 211 -2.52 -12.71 8.02
CA GLU A 211 -3.48 -13.44 7.16
C GLU A 211 -4.70 -13.99 7.93
N THR A 212 -4.58 -14.21 9.24
CA THR A 212 -5.72 -14.62 10.09
C THR A 212 -6.65 -13.47 10.44
N GLY A 213 -6.24 -12.22 10.20
CA GLY A 213 -7.01 -11.00 10.49
C GLY A 213 -7.18 -10.72 11.98
N THR A 214 -6.30 -11.25 12.84
CA THR A 214 -6.50 -11.18 14.31
C THR A 214 -5.41 -10.42 15.06
N VAL A 215 -4.19 -10.39 14.55
CA VAL A 215 -3.03 -9.79 15.22
C VAL A 215 -2.12 -9.10 14.21
N THR A 216 -1.34 -8.12 14.64
CA THR A 216 -0.22 -7.56 13.86
C THR A 216 0.92 -8.58 13.70
N LEU A 217 1.91 -8.28 12.85
CA LEU A 217 3.05 -9.17 12.59
C LEU A 217 3.95 -9.43 13.83
N ASP A 218 3.81 -8.64 14.90
CA ASP A 218 4.46 -8.83 16.20
C ASP A 218 3.50 -9.36 17.29
N ASP A 219 2.47 -10.11 16.86
CA ASP A 219 1.52 -10.82 17.71
C ASP A 219 0.72 -9.92 18.68
N MET A 220 0.42 -8.68 18.29
CA MET A 220 -0.45 -7.79 19.07
C MET A 220 -1.87 -7.76 18.54
N SER A 221 -2.85 -8.02 19.41
CA SER A 221 -4.26 -7.82 19.08
C SER A 221 -4.63 -6.34 19.12
N LEU A 222 -5.68 -5.96 18.38
CA LEU A 222 -6.20 -4.60 18.37
C LEU A 222 -6.67 -4.14 19.77
N GLU A 223 -7.19 -5.04 20.59
CA GLU A 223 -7.58 -4.72 21.97
C GLU A 223 -6.38 -4.34 22.82
N LYS A 224 -5.25 -5.05 22.67
CA LYS A 224 -4.01 -4.76 23.38
C LYS A 224 -3.44 -3.41 22.93
N ILE A 225 -3.42 -3.15 21.62
CA ILE A 225 -2.95 -1.88 21.06
C ILE A 225 -3.85 -0.74 21.57
N SER A 226 -5.18 -0.88 21.47
CA SER A 226 -6.16 0.11 21.95
C SER A 226 -5.96 0.44 23.43
N LYS A 227 -5.75 -0.59 24.26
CA LYS A 227 -5.51 -0.41 25.70
C LYS A 227 -4.23 0.39 25.98
N GLU A 228 -3.15 0.11 25.26
CA GLU A 228 -1.86 0.80 25.45
C GLU A 228 -1.84 2.22 24.89
N VAL A 229 -2.51 2.44 23.77
CA VAL A 229 -2.68 3.77 23.13
C VAL A 229 -3.61 4.66 23.96
N GLY A 230 -4.65 4.08 24.57
CA GLY A 230 -5.67 4.81 25.33
C GLY A 230 -6.84 5.32 24.47
N THR A 231 -6.83 5.00 23.17
CA THR A 231 -7.87 5.32 22.19
C THR A 231 -8.20 4.04 21.41
N PRO A 232 -9.49 3.77 21.08
CA PRO A 232 -9.84 2.62 20.24
C PRO A 232 -9.06 2.60 18.94
N VAL A 233 -8.33 1.52 18.68
CA VAL A 233 -7.66 1.27 17.41
C VAL A 233 -8.47 0.22 16.66
N VAL A 234 -8.98 0.61 15.49
CA VAL A 234 -9.82 -0.22 14.64
C VAL A 234 -9.21 -0.31 13.25
N VAL A 235 -9.63 -1.33 12.51
CA VAL A 235 -9.27 -1.52 11.11
C VAL A 235 -10.49 -1.43 10.22
N THR A 236 -10.27 -1.10 8.96
CA THR A 236 -11.28 -1.13 7.90
C THR A 236 -10.68 -1.69 6.61
N ASP A 237 -11.53 -2.33 5.81
CA ASP A 237 -11.17 -2.73 4.46
C ASP A 237 -11.07 -1.49 3.53
N ASP A 238 -10.79 -1.73 2.25
CA ASP A 238 -10.59 -0.67 1.28
C ASP A 238 -11.90 0.04 0.83
N THR A 239 -13.08 -0.35 1.35
CA THR A 239 -14.38 0.20 0.93
C THR A 239 -14.81 1.43 1.73
N SER A 240 -15.52 2.35 1.06
CA SER A 240 -16.06 3.53 1.75
C SER A 240 -17.16 3.13 2.74
N GLN A 241 -17.96 2.10 2.41
CA GLN A 241 -19.04 1.62 3.26
C GLN A 241 -18.55 1.12 4.62
N SER A 242 -17.47 0.34 4.65
CA SER A 242 -16.87 -0.14 5.90
C SER A 242 -16.31 1.02 6.73
N PHE A 243 -15.66 2.00 6.09
CA PHE A 243 -15.19 3.21 6.76
C PHE A 243 -16.33 3.98 7.45
N PHE A 244 -17.44 4.26 6.74
CA PHE A 244 -18.58 4.99 7.35
C PHE A 244 -19.35 4.17 8.38
N ASN A 245 -19.27 2.83 8.35
CA ASN A 245 -19.88 2.00 9.38
C ASN A 245 -19.17 2.15 10.73
N LEU A 246 -17.85 2.39 10.75
CA LEU A 246 -17.11 2.71 11.98
C LEU A 246 -17.54 4.06 12.59
N LEU A 247 -18.03 4.97 11.76
CA LEU A 247 -18.40 6.32 12.16
C LEU A 247 -19.83 6.45 12.69
N LYS A 248 -20.64 5.39 12.59
CA LYS A 248 -21.97 5.34 13.22
C LYS A 248 -21.87 5.27 14.75
#